data_AF-A0A2V2GT00-F1
#
_entry.id   AF-A0A2V2GT00-F1
#
_cell.length_a   1.000
_cell.length_b   1.000
_cell.length_c   1.000
_cell.angle_alpha   90.00
_cell.angle_beta   90.00
_cell.angle_gamma   90.00
#
_symmetry.space_group_name_H-M   'P 1'
#
loop_
_entity.id
_entity.type
_entity.pdbx_description
1 polymer ?
#
loop_
_entity_poly.entity_id
_entity_poly.type
_entity_poly.pdbx_seq_one_letter_code
_entity_poly.pdbx_strand_id
1 'polypeptide(L)'
;MEEQEKKARTCWRCDRYNAYFTKTFIGITRENVGYCMRKREIVKKDMTACEEFCGRRARDIGRRKDRALKALEGLAQDMNVLKTILCDETEDRAEALRQTTSELKYYLKKYEESKNK
;
A
#
# COMPACT_ATOMS: atom_id res chain seq x y z
N MET A 1 27.94 32.43 -19.05
CA MET A 1 28.10 31.08 -18.47
C MET A 1 27.13 30.80 -17.31
N GLU A 2 26.69 31.80 -16.53
CA GLU A 2 25.76 31.57 -15.38
C GLU A 2 24.32 31.16 -15.76
N GLU A 3 23.84 31.54 -16.94
CA GLU A 3 22.46 31.25 -17.36
C GLU A 3 22.23 29.78 -17.75
N GLN A 4 23.30 29.06 -18.13
CA GLN A 4 23.22 27.63 -18.46
C GLN A 4 23.22 26.74 -17.22
N GLU A 5 23.88 27.15 -16.13
CA GLU A 5 23.89 26.40 -14.86
C GLU A 5 22.55 26.45 -14.13
N LYS A 6 21.84 27.59 -14.18
CA LYS A 6 20.49 27.72 -13.59
C LYS A 6 19.44 26.85 -14.31
N LYS A 7 19.64 26.55 -15.60
CA LYS A 7 18.76 25.66 -16.38
C LYS A 7 18.90 24.17 -16.00
N ALA A 8 19.97 23.77 -15.31
CA ALA A 8 20.21 22.37 -14.96
C ALA A 8 19.61 21.95 -13.60
N ARG A 9 19.30 22.91 -12.72
CA ARG A 9 18.79 22.69 -11.36
C ARG A 9 17.28 22.91 -11.31
N THR A 10 16.50 21.90 -11.65
CA THR A 10 15.03 21.92 -11.47
C THR A 10 14.61 21.20 -10.21
N CYS A 11 13.45 21.58 -9.63
CA CYS A 11 12.90 20.96 -8.42
C CYS A 11 12.82 19.43 -8.53
N TRP A 12 12.44 18.90 -9.69
CA TRP A 12 12.43 17.45 -9.97
C TRP A 12 13.75 16.73 -9.68
N ARG A 13 14.89 17.40 -9.93
CA ARG A 13 16.22 16.82 -9.70
C ARG A 13 16.68 16.94 -8.25
N CYS A 14 15.87 17.55 -7.39
CA CYS A 14 16.14 17.67 -5.97
C CYS A 14 15.73 16.37 -5.25
N ASP A 15 16.54 15.96 -4.28
CA ASP A 15 16.19 14.84 -3.41
C ASP A 15 14.99 15.14 -2.50
N ARG A 16 14.79 16.42 -2.19
CA ARG A 16 13.69 16.91 -1.34
C ARG A 16 12.38 17.14 -2.08
N TYR A 17 12.33 16.84 -3.39
CA TYR A 17 11.11 16.90 -4.17
C TYR A 17 10.37 15.56 -4.14
N ASN A 18 9.17 15.58 -3.59
CA ASN A 18 8.27 14.44 -3.57
C ASN A 18 7.22 14.61 -4.66
N ALA A 19 7.22 13.73 -5.66
CA ALA A 19 6.27 13.87 -6.77
C ALA A 19 4.90 13.34 -6.39
N TYR A 20 3.86 13.98 -6.92
CA TYR A 20 2.52 13.41 -6.88
C TYR A 20 2.31 12.44 -8.04
N PHE A 21 1.43 11.48 -7.78
CA PHE A 21 1.08 10.42 -8.71
C PHE A 21 -0.43 10.26 -8.71
N THR A 22 -1.01 10.22 -9.90
CA THR A 22 -2.43 9.96 -10.09
C THR A 22 -2.62 8.52 -10.52
N LYS A 23 -3.59 7.82 -9.94
CA LYS A 23 -4.06 6.55 -10.46
C LYS A 23 -4.97 6.81 -11.66
N THR A 24 -4.62 6.25 -12.80
CA THR A 24 -5.38 6.29 -14.05
C THR A 24 -5.91 4.88 -14.37
N PHE A 25 -6.76 4.78 -15.39
CA PHE A 25 -7.30 3.50 -15.84
C PHE A 25 -6.19 2.50 -16.25
N ILE A 26 -5.11 3.00 -16.86
CA ILE A 26 -4.01 2.18 -17.39
C ILE A 26 -2.83 2.02 -16.41
N GLY A 27 -2.88 2.63 -15.23
CA GLY A 27 -1.80 2.53 -14.24
C GLY A 27 -1.56 3.83 -13.46
N ILE A 28 -0.37 3.98 -12.89
CA ILE A 28 0.00 5.14 -12.08
C ILE A 28 0.82 6.12 -12.92
N THR A 29 0.31 7.33 -13.11
CA THR A 29 0.98 8.38 -13.87
C THR A 29 1.56 9.41 -12.93
N ARG A 30 2.77 9.87 -13.23
CA ARG A 30 3.43 10.91 -12.44
C ARG A 30 2.94 12.29 -12.87
N GLU A 31 2.58 13.13 -11.90
CA GLU A 31 2.13 14.48 -12.15
C GLU A 31 3.31 15.44 -12.42
N ASN A 32 3.01 16.55 -13.11
CA ASN A 32 3.95 17.66 -13.32
C ASN A 32 4.08 18.58 -12.09
N VAL A 33 3.48 18.20 -10.97
CA VAL A 33 3.55 18.88 -9.68
C VAL A 33 3.99 17.90 -8.59
N GLY A 34 4.45 18.47 -7.49
CA GLY A 34 4.84 17.70 -6.32
C GLY A 34 5.10 18.63 -5.14
N TYR A 35 5.42 18.02 -4.01
CA TYR A 35 5.69 18.71 -2.77
C TYR A 35 7.18 18.95 -2.56
N CYS A 36 7.56 20.19 -2.28
CA CYS A 36 8.90 20.52 -1.82
C CYS A 36 8.96 20.39 -0.30
N MET A 37 9.69 19.39 0.22
CA MET A 37 9.79 19.18 1.67
C MET A 37 10.48 20.34 2.41
N ARG A 38 11.26 21.17 1.71
CA ARG A 38 11.94 22.32 2.32
C ARG A 38 11.02 23.52 2.46
N LYS A 39 10.39 23.93 1.35
CA LYS A 39 9.47 25.07 1.33
C LYS A 39 8.09 24.76 1.92
N ARG A 40 7.77 23.47 2.05
CA ARG A 40 6.47 22.97 2.50
C ARG A 40 5.31 23.44 1.62
N GLU A 41 5.55 23.49 0.32
CA GLU A 41 4.59 23.95 -0.68
C GLU A 41 4.56 23.02 -1.89
N ILE A 42 3.50 23.13 -2.68
CA ILE A 42 3.37 22.44 -3.97
C ILE A 42 4.14 23.26 -5.01
N VAL A 43 5.07 22.60 -5.69
CA VAL A 43 5.91 23.20 -6.74
C VAL A 43 5.77 22.42 -8.05
N LYS A 44 5.92 23.13 -9.17
CA LYS A 44 6.00 22.49 -10.49
C LYS A 44 7.34 21.79 -10.67
N LYS A 45 7.30 20.65 -11.36
CA LYS A 45 8.45 19.79 -11.68
C LYS A 45 9.61 20.57 -12.32
N ASP A 46 9.28 21.40 -13.30
CA ASP A 46 10.23 22.09 -14.18
C ASP A 46 10.63 23.49 -13.68
N MET A 47 10.11 23.90 -12.51
CA MET A 47 10.53 25.14 -11.87
C MET A 47 12.00 25.07 -11.47
N THR A 48 12.71 26.18 -11.61
CA THR A 48 14.08 26.33 -11.09
C THR A 48 14.09 26.00 -9.60
N ALA A 49 15.07 25.19 -9.20
CA ALA A 49 15.22 24.78 -7.82
C ALA A 49 15.55 25.97 -6.92
N CYS A 50 15.16 25.85 -5.65
CA CYS A 50 15.52 26.81 -4.62
C CYS A 50 17.03 26.80 -4.31
N GLU A 51 17.48 27.80 -3.55
CA GLU A 51 18.87 27.95 -3.09
C GLU A 51 19.39 26.70 -2.35
N GLU A 52 18.52 25.98 -1.65
CA GLU A 52 18.85 24.72 -0.97
C GLU A 52 18.73 23.46 -1.86
N PHE A 53 19.03 23.59 -3.14
CA PHE A 53 19.06 22.44 -4.04
C PHE A 53 20.13 21.44 -3.59
N CYS A 54 19.71 20.26 -3.14
CA CYS A 54 20.63 19.23 -2.66
C CYS A 54 21.01 18.19 -3.73
N GLY A 55 20.47 18.29 -4.95
CA GLY A 55 20.65 17.32 -6.02
C GLY A 55 20.14 15.92 -5.65
N ARG A 56 19.98 15.05 -6.64
CA ARG A 56 19.59 13.64 -6.43
C ARG A 56 20.70 12.78 -7.02
N ARG A 57 21.41 12.02 -6.18
CA ARG A 57 22.48 11.14 -6.65
C ARG A 57 21.87 9.87 -7.24
N ALA A 58 22.27 9.49 -8.45
CA ALA A 58 21.71 8.33 -9.15
C ALA A 58 21.78 7.02 -8.32
N ARG A 59 22.89 6.83 -7.59
CA ARG A 59 23.09 5.70 -6.67
C ARG A 59 22.03 5.62 -5.56
N ASP A 60 21.53 6.76 -5.09
CA ASP A 60 20.53 6.82 -4.03
C ASP A 60 19.11 6.53 -4.55
N ILE A 61 18.85 6.77 -5.84
CA ILE A 61 17.57 6.45 -6.48
C ILE A 61 17.36 4.94 -6.55
N GLY A 62 18.35 4.21 -7.06
CA GLY A 62 18.29 2.76 -7.16
C GLY A 62 18.08 2.11 -5.80
N ARG A 63 18.93 2.47 -4.82
CA ARG A 63 18.82 1.96 -3.44
C ARG A 63 17.46 2.23 -2.79
N ARG A 64 16.86 3.41 -3.03
CA ARG A 64 15.53 3.73 -2.48
C ARG A 64 14.44 2.89 -3.12
N LYS A 65 14.48 2.72 -4.45
CA LYS A 65 13.55 1.83 -5.16
C LYS A 65 13.68 0.41 -4.65
N ASP A 66 14.90 -0.12 -4.53
CA ASP A 66 15.13 -1.50 -4.10
C ASP A 66 14.65 -1.72 -2.66
N ARG A 67 14.88 -0.76 -1.76
CA ARG A 67 14.34 -0.80 -0.39
C ARG A 67 12.81 -0.79 -0.37
N ALA A 68 12.19 0.07 -1.18
CA ALA A 68 10.73 0.14 -1.27
C ALA A 68 10.14 -1.17 -1.83
N LEU A 69 10.76 -1.76 -2.85
CA LEU A 69 10.34 -3.05 -3.41
C LEU A 69 10.44 -4.19 -2.39
N LYS A 70 11.55 -4.27 -1.65
CA LYS A 70 11.70 -5.26 -0.57
C LYS A 70 10.64 -5.10 0.53
N ALA A 71 10.34 -3.85 0.91
CA ALA A 71 9.29 -3.59 1.89
C ALA A 71 7.91 -3.99 1.36
N LEU A 72 7.61 -3.74 0.08
CA LEU A 72 6.36 -4.15 -0.55
C LEU A 72 6.23 -5.67 -0.64
N GLU A 73 7.33 -6.38 -0.92
CA GLU A 73 7.36 -7.84 -0.92
C GLU A 73 7.06 -8.42 0.47
N GLY A 74 7.67 -7.87 1.53
CA GLY A 74 7.36 -8.24 2.90
C GLY A 74 5.90 -8.00 3.27
N LEU A 75 5.36 -6.82 2.94
CA LEU A 75 3.94 -6.51 3.16
C LEU A 75 3.00 -7.48 2.43
N ALA A 76 3.34 -7.88 1.20
CA ALA A 76 2.55 -8.86 0.45
C ALA A 76 2.57 -10.25 1.12
N GLN A 77 3.70 -10.66 1.67
CA GLN A 77 3.82 -11.91 2.43
C GLN A 77 2.99 -11.85 3.72
N ASP A 78 3.10 -10.76 4.48
CA ASP A 78 2.33 -10.55 5.71
C ASP A 78 0.82 -10.57 5.42
N MET A 79 0.37 -9.90 4.35
CA MET A 79 -1.03 -9.93 3.91
C MET A 79 -1.50 -11.35 3.57
N ASN A 80 -0.63 -12.18 2.98
CA ASN A 80 -0.97 -13.56 2.68
C ASN A 80 -1.11 -14.42 3.95
N VAL A 81 -0.24 -14.22 4.94
CA VAL A 81 -0.36 -14.87 6.25
C VAL A 81 -1.68 -14.51 6.92
N LEU A 82 -2.02 -13.22 6.97
CA LEU A 82 -3.29 -12.75 7.53
C LEU A 82 -4.49 -13.35 6.80
N LYS A 83 -4.43 -13.44 5.47
CA LYS A 83 -5.48 -14.08 4.67
C LYS A 83 -5.67 -15.55 5.08
N THR A 84 -4.58 -16.32 5.21
CA THR A 84 -4.67 -17.73 5.61
C THR A 84 -5.32 -17.89 6.98
N ILE A 85 -4.87 -17.13 7.98
CA ILE A 85 -5.47 -17.17 9.32
C ILE A 85 -6.98 -16.88 9.26
N LEU A 86 -7.39 -15.85 8.52
CA LEU A 86 -8.81 -15.52 8.40
C LEU A 86 -9.63 -16.61 7.68
N CYS A 87 -9.03 -17.32 6.72
CA CYS A 87 -9.67 -18.47 6.10
C CYS A 87 -9.87 -19.60 7.11
N ASP A 88 -8.83 -19.96 7.86
CA ASP A 88 -8.87 -21.01 8.88
C ASP A 88 -9.95 -20.71 9.95
N GLU A 89 -9.94 -19.50 10.51
CA GLU A 89 -10.94 -19.05 11.49
C GLU A 89 -12.39 -19.09 10.95
N THR A 90 -12.57 -18.84 9.65
CA THR A 90 -13.88 -18.90 9.00
C THR A 90 -14.34 -20.36 8.83
N GLU A 91 -13.42 -21.25 8.46
CA GLU A 91 -13.68 -22.68 8.31
C GLU A 91 -14.01 -23.35 9.65
N ASP A 92 -13.22 -23.06 10.69
CA ASP A 92 -13.44 -23.54 12.05
C ASP A 92 -14.80 -23.10 12.59
N ARG A 93 -15.16 -21.83 12.38
CA ARG A 93 -16.49 -21.31 12.76
C ARG A 93 -17.62 -22.01 12.00
N ALA A 94 -17.43 -22.27 10.71
CA ALA A 94 -18.42 -22.97 9.90
C ALA A 94 -18.61 -24.42 10.36
N GLU A 95 -17.53 -25.10 10.75
CA GLU A 95 -17.58 -26.46 11.29
C GLU A 95 -18.28 -26.51 12.65
N ALA A 96 -17.97 -25.59 13.57
CA ALA A 96 -18.67 -25.49 14.85
C ALA A 96 -20.19 -25.28 14.67
N LEU A 97 -20.59 -24.46 13.68
CA LEU A 97 -22.00 -24.27 13.33
C LEU A 97 -22.66 -25.55 12.76
N ARG A 98 -21.93 -26.32 11.94
CA ARG A 98 -22.43 -27.61 11.43
C ARG A 98 -22.65 -28.64 12.55
N GLN A 99 -21.72 -28.70 13.50
CA GLN A 99 -21.80 -29.61 14.65
C GLN A 99 -22.97 -29.26 15.55
N THR A 100 -23.05 -28.00 16.00
CA THR A 100 -24.17 -27.51 16.84
C THR A 100 -25.53 -27.68 16.15
N THR A 101 -25.62 -27.42 14.84
CA THR A 101 -26.85 -27.67 14.07
C THR A 101 -27.24 -29.15 14.06
N SER A 102 -26.26 -30.05 13.95
CA SER A 102 -26.49 -31.50 13.92
C SER A 102 -26.94 -32.02 15.30
N GLU A 103 -26.33 -31.52 16.37
CA GLU A 103 -26.74 -31.82 17.75
C GLU A 103 -28.16 -31.34 18.03
N LEU A 104 -28.50 -30.10 17.64
CA LEU A 104 -29.85 -29.57 17.80
C LEU A 104 -30.88 -30.42 17.05
N LYS A 105 -30.59 -30.82 15.81
CA LYS A 105 -31.46 -31.73 15.03
C LYS A 105 -31.67 -33.07 15.75
N TYR A 106 -30.61 -33.63 16.34
CA TYR A 106 -30.71 -34.87 17.11
C TYR A 106 -31.64 -34.71 18.33
N TYR A 107 -31.45 -33.66 19.12
CA TYR A 107 -32.27 -33.43 20.32
C TYR A 107 -33.72 -33.09 19.98
N LEU A 108 -33.97 -32.31 18.92
CA LEU A 108 -35.33 -32.04 18.43
C LEU A 108 -36.05 -33.32 18.05
N LYS A 109 -35.39 -34.21 17.28
CA LYS A 109 -35.96 -35.52 16.92
C LYS A 109 -36.30 -36.34 18.16
N LYS A 110 -35.39 -36.42 19.14
CA LYS A 110 -35.65 -37.14 20.39
C LYS A 110 -36.81 -36.55 21.20
N TYR A 111 -36.92 -35.23 21.23
CA TYR A 111 -38.03 -34.55 21.90
C TYR A 111 -39.36 -34.90 21.25
N GLU A 112 -39.45 -34.85 19.91
CA GLU A 112 -40.64 -35.22 19.15
C GLU A 112 -41.03 -36.70 19.38
N GLU A 113 -40.05 -37.61 19.38
CA GLU A 113 -40.27 -39.03 19.69
C GLU A 113 -40.78 -39.25 21.12
N SER A 114 -40.33 -38.44 22.09
CA SER A 114 -40.77 -38.53 23.49
C SER A 114 -42.17 -37.95 23.72
N LYS A 115 -42.60 -36.99 22.91
CA LYS A 115 -43.90 -36.32 23.02
C LYS A 115 -45.04 -37.09 22.34
N ASN A 116 -44.69 -37.94 21.37
CA ASN A 116 -45.63 -38.79 20.63
C ASN A 116 -45.78 -40.20 21.25
N LYS A 117 -45.19 -40.45 22.42
CA LYS A 117 -45.41 -41.63 23.26
C LYS A 117 -46.29 -41.27 24.45
#